data_AF-A0A841D0P8-F1
#
_entry.id   AF-A0A841D0P8-F1
#
_cell.length_a   1.000
_cell.length_b   1.000
_cell.length_c   1.000
_cell.angle_alpha   90.00
_cell.angle_beta   90.00
_cell.angle_gamma   90.00
#
_symmetry.space_group_name_H-M   'P 1'
#
loop_
_entity.id
_entity.type
_entity.pdbx_description
1 polymer ?
#
loop_
_entity_poly.entity_id
_entity_poly.type
_entity_poly.pdbx_seq_one_letter_code
_entity_poly.pdbx_strand_id
1 'polypeptide(L)'
;MDYRRGVVTAESVWRAIVLYGANSATYKFAFGATLLETAATGRTHVTLEELAPRYAELLCQALERQPRQNISGRSRFLDACRDFNAGDLDRDALYARTVRLGFANVIDAFPQLGGAPAPVRYYEDRRRHAVAPGLVLRDELLELARSVHAPALDVETAARWRLVETAWATGVAGAVLAPALVYDPGTQHLVLQTKQRRRSVTGVVAALNGYQDGRCAYCDRLMTQESTGSGPVVEHVLPWKLLTRSWAGPDVDAVWNLVLSCKPCNDAKRDRAPHETWMTWLEQRNNDLIESRHPLREVLMAQTGATVTVRHATLKRAYQQATELLPAVWTPPTSMHTAS
;
A
#
# COMPACT_ATOMS: atom_id res chain seq x y z
N MET A 1 8.29 11.59 -3.14
CA MET A 1 8.82 11.45 -1.75
C MET A 1 7.64 11.17 -0.81
N ASP A 2 7.75 10.22 0.13
CA ASP A 2 6.71 9.95 1.16
C ASP A 2 6.64 11.10 2.19
N TYR A 3 5.53 11.23 2.94
CA TYR A 3 5.41 12.08 4.13
C TYR A 3 6.61 11.93 5.07
N ARG A 4 7.12 10.70 5.21
CA ARG A 4 8.32 10.37 6.00
C ARG A 4 9.64 10.81 5.38
N ARG A 5 9.64 11.24 4.11
CA ARG A 5 10.81 11.69 3.33
C ARG A 5 10.80 13.21 3.12
N GLY A 6 10.06 13.95 3.95
CA GLY A 6 10.13 15.41 4.05
C GLY A 6 9.12 16.20 3.21
N VAL A 7 8.33 15.54 2.36
CA VAL A 7 7.30 16.21 1.54
C VAL A 7 5.92 15.93 2.12
N VAL A 8 5.33 16.94 2.77
CA VAL A 8 4.00 16.86 3.37
C VAL A 8 2.99 17.45 2.39
N THR A 9 2.22 16.60 1.71
CA THR A 9 1.09 16.98 0.86
C THR A 9 -0.15 16.22 1.30
N ALA A 10 -1.33 16.68 0.87
CA ALA A 10 -2.58 15.95 1.08
C ALA A 10 -2.50 14.51 0.52
N GLU A 11 -1.76 14.29 -0.56
CA GLU A 11 -1.60 12.96 -1.16
C GLU A 11 -0.65 12.07 -0.35
N SER A 12 0.51 12.61 0.06
CA SER A 12 1.50 11.84 0.82
C SER A 12 0.99 11.45 2.20
N VAL A 13 0.21 12.33 2.84
CA VAL A 13 -0.44 12.04 4.14
C VAL A 13 -1.56 11.00 3.98
N TRP A 14 -2.34 11.04 2.90
CA TRP A 14 -3.39 10.06 2.65
C TRP A 14 -2.81 8.66 2.45
N ARG A 15 -1.78 8.56 1.60
CA ARG A 15 -0.99 7.33 1.43
C ARG A 15 -0.44 6.85 2.77
N ALA A 16 0.09 7.75 3.59
CA ALA A 16 0.61 7.38 4.89
C ALA A 16 -0.46 6.78 5.83
N ILE A 17 -1.68 7.34 5.87
CA ILE A 17 -2.81 6.81 6.65
C ILE A 17 -3.16 5.38 6.20
N VAL A 18 -3.26 5.17 4.89
CA VAL A 18 -3.59 3.87 4.29
C VAL A 18 -2.48 2.85 4.59
N LEU A 19 -1.22 3.24 4.40
CA LEU A 19 -0.06 2.34 4.52
C LEU A 19 0.32 2.02 5.97
N TYR A 20 0.45 3.05 6.82
CA TYR A 20 1.03 2.96 8.16
C TYR A 20 0.00 3.09 9.30
N GLY A 21 -1.22 3.56 9.03
CA GLY A 21 -2.29 3.61 10.03
C GLY A 21 -2.59 2.23 10.60
N ALA A 22 -3.06 2.18 11.85
CA ALA A 22 -3.32 0.92 12.54
C ALA A 22 -4.31 0.01 11.78
N ASN A 23 -3.96 -1.27 11.65
CA ASN A 23 -4.78 -2.28 10.98
C ASN A 23 -5.43 -3.22 12.01
N SER A 24 -6.34 -2.71 12.85
CA SER A 24 -7.13 -3.56 13.76
C SER A 24 -8.33 -4.21 13.05
N ALA A 25 -8.86 -3.53 12.04
CA ALA A 25 -9.87 -4.00 11.11
C ALA A 25 -9.65 -3.34 9.74
N THR A 26 -10.26 -3.89 8.69
CA THR A 26 -10.18 -3.35 7.32
C THR A 26 -11.09 -2.15 7.07
N TYR A 27 -11.83 -1.71 8.09
CA TYR A 27 -12.72 -0.55 8.07
C TYR A 27 -12.09 0.70 7.46
N LYS A 28 -10.81 0.98 7.76
CA LYS A 28 -10.15 2.17 7.23
C LYS A 28 -10.06 2.17 5.69
N PHE A 29 -9.91 0.99 5.06
CA PHE A 29 -9.80 0.89 3.60
C PHE A 29 -11.16 1.17 2.95
N ALA A 30 -12.22 0.56 3.47
CA ALA A 30 -13.58 0.82 3.02
C ALA A 30 -13.99 2.29 3.26
N PHE A 31 -13.65 2.84 4.41
CA PHE A 31 -13.96 4.22 4.78
C PHE A 31 -13.20 5.22 3.91
N GLY A 32 -11.89 5.01 3.70
CA GLY A 32 -11.09 5.85 2.82
C GLY A 32 -11.61 5.87 1.38
N ALA A 33 -11.92 4.69 0.81
CA ALA A 33 -12.51 4.60 -0.52
C ALA A 33 -13.88 5.31 -0.61
N THR A 34 -14.74 5.11 0.40
CA THR A 34 -16.05 5.77 0.45
C THR A 34 -15.93 7.30 0.55
N LEU A 35 -14.95 7.80 1.33
CA LEU A 35 -14.68 9.23 1.44
C LEU A 35 -14.19 9.84 0.12
N LEU A 36 -13.25 9.18 -0.57
CA LEU A 36 -12.76 9.65 -1.88
C LEU A 36 -13.88 9.68 -2.92
N GLU A 37 -14.67 8.61 -3.02
CA GLU A 37 -15.82 8.54 -3.94
C GLU A 37 -16.85 9.64 -3.63
N THR A 38 -17.14 9.89 -2.36
CA THR A 38 -18.08 10.95 -1.93
C THR A 38 -17.53 12.34 -2.25
N ALA A 39 -16.26 12.59 -1.97
CA ALA A 39 -15.61 13.86 -2.23
C ALA A 39 -15.51 14.17 -3.73
N ALA A 40 -15.33 13.14 -4.58
CA ALA A 40 -15.32 13.28 -6.03
C ALA A 40 -16.63 13.88 -6.56
N THR A 41 -17.77 13.66 -5.88
CA THR A 41 -19.05 14.28 -6.26
C THR A 41 -19.16 15.76 -5.87
N GLY A 42 -18.14 16.34 -5.25
CA GLY A 42 -18.11 17.75 -4.81
C GLY A 42 -18.94 18.06 -3.57
N ARG A 43 -19.37 17.04 -2.82
CA ARG A 43 -20.08 17.24 -1.55
C ARG A 43 -19.12 17.80 -0.50
N THR A 44 -19.55 18.82 0.24
CA THR A 44 -18.77 19.42 1.35
C THR A 44 -19.28 18.98 2.72
N HIS A 45 -20.44 18.32 2.77
CA HIS A 45 -21.02 17.72 3.97
C HIS A 45 -21.64 16.37 3.58
N VAL A 46 -21.53 15.40 4.48
CA VAL A 46 -22.10 14.06 4.29
C VAL A 46 -22.54 13.47 5.64
N THR A 47 -23.70 12.84 5.65
CA THR A 47 -24.26 12.13 6.81
C THR A 47 -23.75 10.68 6.89
N LEU A 48 -23.95 10.01 8.03
CA LEU A 48 -23.56 8.60 8.15
C LEU A 48 -24.47 7.70 7.30
N GLU A 49 -25.72 8.08 7.15
CA GLU A 49 -26.73 7.45 6.30
C GLU A 49 -26.32 7.48 4.83
N GLU A 50 -25.69 8.56 4.38
CA GLU A 50 -25.18 8.68 3.01
C GLU A 50 -23.89 7.88 2.79
N LEU A 51 -23.02 7.76 3.80
CA LEU A 51 -21.80 6.95 3.72
C LEU A 51 -22.08 5.45 3.86
N ALA A 52 -23.10 5.07 4.63
CA ALA A 52 -23.37 3.69 5.03
C ALA A 52 -23.52 2.71 3.86
N PRO A 53 -24.26 3.01 2.77
CA PRO A 53 -24.46 2.05 1.68
C PRO A 53 -23.15 1.59 1.08
N ARG A 54 -22.32 2.54 0.61
CA ARG A 54 -21.07 2.24 -0.06
C ARG A 54 -20.05 1.60 0.89
N TYR A 55 -19.96 2.10 2.11
CA TYR A 55 -19.07 1.56 3.13
C TYR A 55 -19.41 0.10 3.48
N ALA A 56 -20.70 -0.23 3.63
CA ALA A 56 -21.16 -1.58 3.91
C ALA A 56 -20.92 -2.52 2.74
N GLU A 57 -21.24 -2.10 1.51
CA GLU A 57 -21.02 -2.89 0.29
C GLU A 57 -19.57 -3.32 0.13
N LEU A 58 -18.61 -2.40 0.30
CA LEU A 58 -17.19 -2.70 0.19
C LEU A 58 -16.75 -3.76 1.20
N LEU A 59 -17.26 -3.73 2.43
CA LEU A 59 -16.94 -4.69 3.48
C LEU A 59 -17.64 -6.05 3.26
N CYS A 60 -18.88 -6.04 2.77
CA CYS A 60 -19.61 -7.25 2.37
C CYS A 60 -18.84 -8.00 1.28
N GLN A 61 -18.43 -7.30 0.22
CA GLN A 61 -17.61 -7.86 -0.86
C GLN A 61 -16.25 -8.36 -0.36
N ALA A 62 -15.65 -7.68 0.61
CA ALA A 62 -14.41 -8.13 1.22
C ALA A 62 -14.56 -9.42 2.03
N LEU A 63 -15.66 -9.56 2.76
CA LEU A 63 -15.98 -10.78 3.52
C LEU A 63 -16.19 -12.00 2.61
N GLU A 64 -16.76 -11.81 1.41
CA GLU A 64 -16.86 -12.89 0.41
C GLU A 64 -15.49 -13.34 -0.08
N ARG A 65 -14.55 -12.40 -0.28
CA ARG A 65 -13.18 -12.72 -0.73
C ARG A 65 -12.32 -13.33 0.38
N GLN A 66 -12.47 -12.83 1.60
CA GLN A 66 -11.71 -13.22 2.78
C GLN A 66 -12.57 -13.08 4.06
N PRO A 67 -12.94 -14.19 4.73
CA PRO A 67 -13.79 -14.17 5.92
C PRO A 67 -13.24 -13.37 7.12
N ARG A 68 -11.92 -13.24 7.22
CA ARG A 68 -11.25 -12.53 8.31
C ARG A 68 -10.95 -11.07 7.92
N GLN A 69 -11.72 -10.14 8.50
CA GLN A 69 -11.62 -8.69 8.28
C GLN A 69 -11.21 -7.89 9.54
N ASN A 70 -10.89 -8.58 10.63
CA ASN A 70 -10.35 -7.97 11.85
C ASN A 70 -9.43 -8.92 12.62
N ILE A 71 -8.73 -8.36 13.62
CA ILE A 71 -7.88 -9.15 14.51
C ILE A 71 -8.65 -9.82 15.66
N SER A 72 -9.74 -9.21 16.15
CA SER A 72 -10.49 -9.67 17.34
C SER A 72 -11.35 -10.92 17.08
N GLY A 73 -11.60 -11.29 15.82
CA GLY A 73 -12.42 -12.42 15.43
C GLY A 73 -13.93 -12.23 15.63
N ARG A 74 -14.37 -11.22 16.39
CA ARG A 74 -15.78 -10.88 16.63
C ARG A 74 -16.05 -9.42 16.31
N SER A 75 -17.13 -9.16 15.58
CA SER A 75 -17.67 -7.81 15.40
C SER A 75 -19.11 -7.88 14.95
N ARG A 76 -20.02 -7.32 15.76
CA ARG A 76 -21.46 -7.24 15.44
C ARG A 76 -21.74 -6.61 14.07
N PHE A 77 -20.89 -5.68 13.64
CA PHE A 77 -21.02 -5.07 12.33
C PHE A 77 -20.63 -6.04 11.21
N LEU A 78 -19.48 -6.71 11.31
CA LEU A 78 -19.09 -7.73 10.33
C LEU A 78 -20.06 -8.92 10.34
N ASP A 79 -20.65 -9.25 11.48
CA ASP A 79 -21.70 -10.28 11.57
C ASP A 79 -22.93 -9.85 10.74
N ALA A 80 -23.37 -8.59 10.85
CA ALA A 80 -24.45 -8.08 10.00
C ALA A 80 -24.11 -8.12 8.50
N CYS A 81 -22.86 -7.84 8.12
CA CYS A 81 -22.42 -7.99 6.73
C CYS A 81 -22.44 -9.47 6.27
N ARG A 82 -22.12 -10.42 7.16
CA ARG A 82 -22.21 -11.86 6.87
C ARG A 82 -23.65 -12.31 6.70
N ASP A 83 -24.56 -11.88 7.59
CA ASP A 83 -25.99 -12.16 7.49
C ASP A 83 -26.55 -11.65 6.15
N PHE A 84 -26.13 -10.44 5.74
CA PHE A 84 -26.53 -9.89 4.43
C PHE A 84 -26.03 -10.76 3.27
N ASN A 85 -24.75 -11.15 3.28
CA ASN A 85 -24.19 -12.03 2.25
C ASN A 85 -24.87 -13.41 2.22
N ALA A 86 -25.39 -13.90 3.35
CA ALA A 86 -26.13 -15.14 3.44
C ALA A 86 -27.60 -15.02 2.99
N GLY A 87 -28.12 -13.79 2.81
CA GLY A 87 -29.52 -13.52 2.51
C GLY A 87 -30.42 -13.44 3.74
N ASP A 88 -29.86 -13.51 4.95
CA ASP A 88 -30.58 -13.47 6.23
C ASP A 88 -30.87 -12.04 6.73
N LEU A 89 -30.31 -11.03 6.06
CA LEU A 89 -30.50 -9.62 6.35
C LEU A 89 -30.81 -8.85 5.07
N ASP A 90 -31.86 -8.05 5.09
CA ASP A 90 -32.16 -7.15 3.98
C ASP A 90 -31.22 -5.93 3.94
N ARG A 91 -31.28 -5.21 2.82
CA ARG A 91 -30.41 -4.07 2.54
C ARG A 91 -30.63 -2.90 3.49
N ASP A 92 -31.88 -2.57 3.81
CA ASP A 92 -32.21 -1.43 4.65
C ASP A 92 -31.75 -1.68 6.09
N ALA A 93 -31.91 -2.91 6.56
CA ALA A 93 -31.42 -3.35 7.86
C ALA A 93 -29.88 -3.37 7.92
N LEU A 94 -29.19 -3.76 6.84
CA LEU A 94 -27.73 -3.65 6.74
C LEU A 94 -27.28 -2.18 6.89
N TYR A 95 -27.90 -1.26 6.17
CA TYR A 95 -27.53 0.16 6.21
C TYR A 95 -27.80 0.77 7.58
N ALA A 96 -28.96 0.48 8.19
CA ALA A 96 -29.27 0.92 9.54
C ALA A 96 -28.27 0.38 10.59
N ARG A 97 -27.86 -0.89 10.48
CA ARG A 97 -26.81 -1.47 11.34
C ARG A 97 -25.44 -0.84 11.09
N THR A 98 -25.14 -0.50 9.85
CA THR A 98 -23.90 0.18 9.45
C THR A 98 -23.79 1.56 10.09
N VAL A 99 -24.85 2.37 10.04
CA VAL A 99 -24.88 3.68 10.71
C VAL A 99 -24.63 3.53 12.23
N ARG A 100 -25.29 2.56 12.86
CA ARG A 100 -25.19 2.33 14.32
C ARG A 100 -23.85 1.77 14.77
N LEU A 101 -23.22 0.90 13.99
CA LEU A 101 -22.08 0.08 14.44
C LEU A 101 -20.82 0.25 13.59
N GLY A 102 -20.97 0.49 12.29
CA GLY A 102 -19.88 0.44 11.31
C GLY A 102 -18.89 1.59 11.43
N PHE A 103 -19.37 2.75 11.90
CA PHE A 103 -18.55 3.95 12.06
C PHE A 103 -18.03 4.20 13.47
N ALA A 104 -18.30 3.29 14.41
CA ALA A 104 -18.08 3.50 15.85
C ALA A 104 -16.65 3.92 16.19
N ASN A 105 -15.65 3.38 15.49
CA ASN A 105 -14.24 3.67 15.75
C ASN A 105 -13.49 4.27 14.55
N VAL A 106 -13.94 4.00 13.32
CA VAL A 106 -13.15 4.31 12.12
C VAL A 106 -13.01 5.82 11.90
N ILE A 107 -14.04 6.61 12.20
CA ILE A 107 -14.02 8.07 12.03
C ILE A 107 -12.99 8.73 12.96
N ASP A 108 -12.85 8.24 14.18
CA ASP A 108 -11.88 8.76 15.15
C ASP A 108 -10.45 8.26 14.86
N ALA A 109 -10.33 7.03 14.37
CA ALA A 109 -9.06 6.35 14.14
C ALA A 109 -8.42 6.65 12.77
N PHE A 110 -9.21 6.94 11.73
CA PHE A 110 -8.72 7.17 10.38
C PHE A 110 -7.68 8.31 10.29
N PRO A 111 -7.85 9.48 10.94
CA PRO A 111 -6.87 10.56 10.86
C PRO A 111 -5.65 10.34 11.78
N GLN A 112 -5.45 9.14 12.35
CA GLN A 112 -4.35 8.88 13.29
C GLN A 112 -3.16 8.18 12.62
N LEU A 113 -1.96 8.71 12.85
CA LEU A 113 -0.67 8.19 12.39
C LEU A 113 0.31 8.10 13.56
N GLY A 114 0.87 6.91 13.80
CA GLY A 114 1.88 6.73 14.86
C GLY A 114 1.38 7.06 16.28
N GLY A 115 0.06 7.04 16.51
CA GLY A 115 -0.55 7.40 17.80
C GLY A 115 -0.84 8.90 17.97
N ALA A 116 -0.59 9.71 16.95
CA ALA A 116 -0.93 11.14 16.93
C ALA A 116 -1.81 11.47 15.72
N PRO A 117 -2.54 12.60 15.73
CA PRO A 117 -3.26 13.07 14.56
C PRO A 117 -2.30 13.35 13.38
N ALA A 118 -2.72 12.96 12.18
CA ALA A 118 -2.05 13.30 10.94
C ALA A 118 -2.02 14.84 10.75
N PRO A 119 -0.97 15.39 10.10
CA PRO A 119 -0.82 16.83 9.93
C PRO A 119 -1.84 17.45 8.95
N VAL A 120 -2.44 16.63 8.09
CA VAL A 120 -3.54 17.02 7.19
C VAL A 120 -4.83 16.36 7.66
N ARG A 121 -5.92 17.13 7.69
CA ARG A 121 -7.27 16.66 8.03
C ARG A 121 -8.14 16.69 6.78
N TYR A 122 -8.78 15.56 6.49
CA TYR A 122 -9.66 15.42 5.31
C TYR A 122 -11.12 15.73 5.60
N TYR A 123 -11.51 15.72 6.87
CA TYR A 123 -12.85 16.07 7.31
C TYR A 123 -12.83 16.61 8.74
N GLU A 124 -13.89 17.32 9.09
CA GLU A 124 -14.25 17.66 10.47
C GLU A 124 -15.38 16.72 10.93
N ASP A 125 -15.21 16.09 12.10
CA ASP A 125 -16.24 15.26 12.69
C ASP A 125 -17.29 16.12 13.40
N ARG A 126 -18.50 16.18 12.82
CA ARG A 126 -19.68 16.85 13.37
C ARG A 126 -20.81 15.88 13.69
N ARG A 127 -20.54 14.60 13.95
CA ARG A 127 -21.57 13.59 14.26
C ARG A 127 -22.49 13.96 15.43
N ARG A 128 -22.00 14.78 16.37
CA ARG A 128 -22.74 15.23 17.56
C ARG A 128 -23.36 16.63 17.41
N HIS A 129 -23.29 17.24 16.22
CA HIS A 129 -23.84 18.57 15.99
C HIS A 129 -25.38 18.52 15.90
N ALA A 130 -26.07 19.41 16.61
CA ALA A 130 -27.52 19.34 16.78
C ALA A 130 -28.33 19.58 15.49
N VAL A 131 -27.84 20.45 14.59
CA VAL A 131 -28.59 20.89 13.39
C VAL A 131 -28.19 20.15 12.12
N ALA A 132 -26.93 19.69 12.05
CA ALA A 132 -26.33 19.17 10.82
C ALA A 132 -25.29 18.08 11.17
N PRO A 133 -25.73 16.95 11.74
CA PRO A 133 -24.84 15.87 12.10
C PRO A 133 -24.21 15.26 10.84
N GLY A 134 -22.94 14.87 10.92
CA GLY A 134 -22.22 14.26 9.79
C GLY A 134 -20.74 14.62 9.80
N LEU A 135 -20.12 14.53 8.63
CA LEU A 135 -18.74 14.95 8.38
C LEU A 135 -18.74 16.16 7.44
N VAL A 136 -17.99 17.20 7.79
CA VAL A 136 -17.70 18.30 6.86
C VAL A 136 -16.42 17.93 6.12
N LEU A 137 -16.52 17.69 4.82
CA LEU A 137 -15.39 17.34 3.97
C LEU A 137 -14.57 18.60 3.69
N ARG A 138 -13.25 18.51 3.86
CA ARG A 138 -12.35 19.66 3.68
C ARG A 138 -11.81 19.73 2.26
N ASP A 139 -11.33 20.91 1.88
CA ASP A 139 -10.77 21.17 0.55
C ASP A 139 -9.64 20.20 0.21
N GLU A 140 -8.80 19.81 1.18
CA GLU A 140 -7.73 18.84 0.96
C GLU A 140 -8.25 17.48 0.48
N LEU A 141 -9.44 17.06 0.91
CA LEU A 141 -10.06 15.81 0.43
C LEU A 141 -10.70 16.01 -0.95
N LEU A 142 -11.34 17.15 -1.19
CA LEU A 142 -11.98 17.47 -2.47
C LEU A 142 -10.97 17.60 -3.60
N GLU A 143 -9.85 18.27 -3.33
CA GLU A 143 -8.71 18.39 -4.24
C GLU A 143 -8.08 17.02 -4.48
N LEU A 144 -7.86 16.22 -3.43
CA LEU A 144 -7.33 14.86 -3.53
C LEU A 144 -8.21 13.97 -4.42
N ALA A 145 -9.52 14.00 -4.23
CA ALA A 145 -10.47 13.20 -4.99
C ALA A 145 -10.57 13.60 -6.48
N ARG A 146 -10.10 14.81 -6.83
CA ARG A 146 -10.05 15.32 -8.21
C ARG A 146 -8.64 15.36 -8.79
N SER A 147 -7.64 14.94 -8.02
CA SER A 147 -6.25 14.99 -8.47
C SER A 147 -5.98 13.92 -9.53
N VAL A 148 -4.91 14.12 -10.29
CA VAL A 148 -4.42 13.12 -11.26
C VAL A 148 -4.03 11.79 -10.59
N HIS A 149 -3.90 11.76 -9.27
CA HIS A 149 -3.56 10.58 -8.48
C HIS A 149 -4.78 9.83 -7.93
N ALA A 150 -5.99 10.40 -7.94
CA ALA A 150 -7.18 9.77 -7.37
C ALA A 150 -7.39 8.31 -7.86
N PRO A 151 -7.29 7.98 -9.17
CA PRO A 151 -7.44 6.59 -9.61
C PRO A 151 -6.37 5.65 -9.04
N ALA A 152 -5.14 6.16 -8.84
CA ALA A 152 -4.06 5.38 -8.25
C ALA A 152 -4.30 5.13 -6.75
N LEU A 153 -4.87 6.09 -6.01
CA LEU A 153 -5.16 5.93 -4.59
C LEU A 153 -6.16 4.82 -4.32
N ASP A 154 -7.19 4.66 -5.15
CA ASP A 154 -8.16 3.57 -5.03
C ASP A 154 -7.50 2.21 -5.27
N VAL A 155 -6.68 2.12 -6.33
CA VAL A 155 -5.95 0.91 -6.69
C VAL A 155 -4.92 0.53 -5.62
N GLU A 156 -4.18 1.51 -5.08
CA GLU A 156 -3.24 1.38 -3.96
C GLU A 156 -3.96 0.91 -2.69
N THR A 157 -5.10 1.52 -2.36
CA THR A 157 -5.92 1.17 -1.19
C THR A 157 -6.42 -0.27 -1.29
N ALA A 158 -6.94 -0.67 -2.44
CA ALA A 158 -7.41 -2.03 -2.68
C ALA A 158 -6.27 -3.05 -2.62
N ALA A 159 -5.09 -2.72 -3.18
CA ALA A 159 -3.90 -3.57 -3.08
C ALA A 159 -3.46 -3.74 -1.63
N ARG A 160 -3.39 -2.65 -0.87
CA ARG A 160 -3.02 -2.67 0.54
C ARG A 160 -4.01 -3.49 1.38
N TRP A 161 -5.31 -3.36 1.10
CA TRP A 161 -6.34 -4.15 1.74
C TRP A 161 -6.14 -5.65 1.48
N ARG A 162 -6.01 -6.07 0.21
CA ARG A 162 -5.79 -7.49 -0.16
C ARG A 162 -4.54 -8.08 0.50
N LEU A 163 -3.50 -7.27 0.65
CA LEU A 163 -2.29 -7.65 1.36
C LEU A 163 -2.62 -7.91 2.84
N VAL A 164 -3.23 -6.96 3.56
CA VAL A 164 -3.60 -7.13 4.98
C VAL A 164 -4.48 -8.38 5.20
N GLU A 165 -5.49 -8.58 4.36
CA GLU A 165 -6.34 -9.79 4.35
C GLU A 165 -5.51 -11.07 4.23
N THR A 166 -4.56 -11.08 3.30
CA THR A 166 -3.69 -12.23 3.05
C THR A 166 -2.81 -12.54 4.27
N ALA A 167 -2.23 -11.53 4.94
CA ALA A 167 -1.45 -11.75 6.17
C ALA A 167 -2.29 -12.42 7.26
N TRP A 168 -3.52 -11.94 7.48
CA TRP A 168 -4.38 -12.48 8.53
C TRP A 168 -4.87 -13.90 8.25
N ALA A 169 -5.11 -14.22 6.98
CA ALA A 169 -5.53 -15.54 6.54
C ALA A 169 -4.43 -16.61 6.67
N THR A 170 -3.18 -16.18 6.51
CA THR A 170 -2.02 -17.09 6.43
C THR A 170 -1.33 -17.30 7.77
N GLY A 171 -1.77 -16.62 8.83
CA GLY A 171 -1.18 -16.78 10.16
C GLY A 171 0.28 -16.32 10.23
N VAL A 172 0.74 -15.47 9.30
CA VAL A 172 2.13 -14.94 9.23
C VAL A 172 2.51 -14.11 10.47
N ALA A 173 1.60 -13.94 11.43
CA ALA A 173 1.95 -13.69 12.82
C ALA A 173 2.58 -14.93 13.49
N GLY A 174 3.79 -15.32 13.08
CA GLY A 174 4.73 -16.02 13.97
C GLY A 174 5.01 -17.52 13.80
N ALA A 175 4.90 -18.14 12.62
CA ALA A 175 5.32 -19.55 12.48
C ALA A 175 6.06 -19.91 11.17
N VAL A 176 7.01 -20.83 11.31
CA VAL A 176 8.17 -21.21 10.48
C VAL A 176 7.81 -21.94 9.17
N LEU A 177 6.56 -21.88 8.71
CA LEU A 177 6.12 -22.44 7.42
C LEU A 177 5.27 -21.43 6.66
N ALA A 178 5.79 -20.21 6.52
CA ALA A 178 5.10 -19.13 5.82
C ALA A 178 4.75 -19.57 4.38
N PRO A 179 3.49 -19.44 3.95
CA PRO A 179 3.24 -19.34 2.52
C PRO A 179 4.01 -18.11 2.02
N ALA A 180 4.88 -18.34 1.04
CA ALA A 180 5.72 -17.28 0.51
C ALA A 180 4.86 -16.39 -0.38
N LEU A 181 4.72 -15.11 -0.01
CA LEU A 181 4.24 -14.11 -0.93
C LEU A 181 5.38 -13.86 -1.92
N VAL A 182 5.25 -14.43 -3.12
CA VAL A 182 6.26 -14.39 -4.17
C VAL A 182 5.84 -13.45 -5.29
N TYR A 183 6.82 -12.92 -6.02
CA TYR A 183 6.57 -12.19 -7.25
C TYR A 183 6.41 -13.18 -8.42
N ASP A 184 5.37 -13.00 -9.22
CA ASP A 184 5.22 -13.64 -10.52
C ASP A 184 5.64 -12.67 -11.63
N PRO A 185 6.78 -12.89 -12.32
CA PRO A 185 7.21 -12.03 -13.41
C PRO A 185 6.31 -12.11 -14.64
N GLY A 186 5.64 -13.24 -14.88
CA GLY A 186 4.77 -13.43 -16.04
C GLY A 186 3.47 -12.64 -15.95
N THR A 187 2.91 -12.51 -14.75
CA THR A 187 1.69 -11.72 -14.51
C THR A 187 1.95 -10.38 -13.85
N GLN A 188 3.17 -10.11 -13.38
CA GLN A 188 3.53 -8.96 -12.53
C GLN A 188 2.69 -8.82 -11.26
N HIS A 189 2.34 -9.95 -10.64
CA HIS A 189 1.53 -9.99 -9.41
C HIS A 189 2.34 -10.53 -8.23
N LEU A 190 1.98 -10.06 -7.03
CA LEU A 190 2.27 -10.76 -5.80
C LEU A 190 1.30 -11.92 -5.65
N VAL A 191 1.84 -13.10 -5.45
CA VAL A 191 1.12 -14.36 -5.45
C VAL A 191 1.41 -15.08 -4.15
N LEU A 192 0.35 -15.53 -3.48
CA LEU A 192 0.50 -16.41 -2.34
C LEU A 192 0.80 -17.82 -2.84
N GLN A 193 1.99 -18.32 -2.52
CA GLN A 193 2.41 -19.66 -2.86
C GLN A 193 2.45 -20.55 -1.62
N THR A 194 1.62 -21.59 -1.64
CA THR A 194 1.62 -22.70 -0.67
C THR A 194 2.08 -23.97 -1.38
N LYS A 195 2.33 -25.05 -0.64
CA LYS A 195 2.68 -26.36 -1.23
C LYS A 195 1.61 -26.89 -2.21
N GLN A 196 0.36 -26.44 -2.10
CA GLN A 196 -0.80 -27.04 -2.78
C GLN A 196 -1.54 -26.06 -3.69
N ARG A 197 -1.37 -24.75 -3.50
CA ARG A 197 -2.12 -23.71 -4.19
C ARG A 197 -1.30 -22.46 -4.43
N ARG A 198 -1.59 -21.83 -5.57
CA ARG A 198 -1.07 -20.54 -6.00
C ARG A 198 -2.26 -19.60 -6.21
N ARG A 199 -2.29 -18.46 -5.49
CA ARG A 199 -3.40 -17.49 -5.57
C ARG A 199 -2.86 -16.08 -5.76
N SER A 200 -3.31 -15.39 -6.81
CA SER A 200 -2.98 -13.97 -7.02
C SER A 200 -3.54 -13.12 -5.89
N VAL A 201 -2.73 -12.19 -5.36
CA VAL A 201 -3.10 -11.29 -4.27
C VAL A 201 -3.29 -9.87 -4.81
N THR A 202 -2.28 -9.30 -5.47
CA THR A 202 -2.37 -7.97 -6.07
C THR A 202 -1.24 -7.71 -7.06
N GLY A 203 -1.43 -6.83 -8.03
CA GLY A 203 -0.36 -6.38 -8.93
C GLY A 203 0.75 -5.64 -8.16
N VAL A 204 2.00 -5.80 -8.61
CA VAL A 204 3.17 -5.16 -7.98
C VAL A 204 3.13 -3.64 -8.09
N VAL A 205 2.69 -3.10 -9.23
CA VAL A 205 2.50 -1.65 -9.42
C VAL A 205 1.63 -1.10 -8.30
N ALA A 206 0.43 -1.66 -8.11
CA ALA A 206 -0.50 -1.22 -7.08
C ALA A 206 0.06 -1.37 -5.65
N ALA A 207 0.86 -2.41 -5.40
CA ALA A 207 1.46 -2.65 -4.09
C ALA A 207 2.62 -1.70 -3.75
N LEU A 208 3.37 -1.24 -4.75
CA LEU A 208 4.57 -0.41 -4.55
C LEU A 208 4.32 1.07 -4.77
N ASN A 209 3.31 1.47 -5.55
CA ASN A 209 3.12 2.86 -5.98
C ASN A 209 2.98 3.83 -4.80
N GLY A 210 2.26 3.43 -3.74
CA GLY A 210 2.10 4.23 -2.53
C GLY A 210 3.42 4.51 -1.80
N TYR A 211 4.37 3.58 -1.82
CA TYR A 211 5.70 3.73 -1.20
C TYR A 211 6.68 4.55 -2.05
N GLN A 212 6.28 4.87 -3.29
CA GLN A 212 7.02 5.72 -4.22
C GLN A 212 6.28 7.02 -4.53
N ASP A 213 5.15 7.28 -3.87
CA ASP A 213 4.37 8.50 -4.06
C ASP A 213 3.94 8.72 -5.54
N GLY A 214 3.67 7.63 -6.28
CA GLY A 214 3.32 7.74 -7.71
C GLY A 214 4.47 8.23 -8.60
N ARG A 215 5.72 8.23 -8.11
CA ARG A 215 6.90 8.75 -8.80
C ARG A 215 7.87 7.65 -9.21
N CYS A 216 8.59 7.91 -10.30
CA CYS A 216 9.68 7.06 -10.76
C CYS A 216 10.79 7.03 -9.70
N ALA A 217 11.21 5.83 -9.31
CA ALA A 217 12.25 5.63 -8.28
C ALA A 217 13.61 6.29 -8.62
N TYR A 218 13.85 6.58 -9.91
CA TYR A 218 15.14 7.10 -10.39
C TYR A 218 15.15 8.59 -10.71
N CYS A 219 14.08 9.12 -11.30
CA CYS A 219 14.01 10.53 -11.72
C CYS A 219 13.05 11.38 -10.88
N ASP A 220 12.33 10.77 -9.94
CA ASP A 220 11.31 11.39 -9.07
C ASP A 220 10.16 12.12 -9.79
N ARG A 221 10.05 11.93 -11.12
CA ARG A 221 8.92 12.43 -11.92
C ARG A 221 7.68 11.58 -11.67
N LEU A 222 6.52 12.25 -11.64
CA LEU A 222 5.21 11.61 -11.57
C LEU A 222 5.02 10.62 -12.73
N MET A 223 4.47 9.45 -12.43
CA MET A 223 4.17 8.38 -13.40
C MET A 223 2.66 8.33 -13.67
N THR A 224 2.13 9.37 -14.31
CA THR A 224 0.76 9.37 -14.82
C THR A 224 0.72 8.67 -16.19
N GLN A 225 -0.47 8.26 -16.65
CA GLN A 225 -0.60 7.74 -18.01
C GLN A 225 -0.12 8.76 -19.06
N GLU A 226 -0.43 10.05 -18.83
CA GLU A 226 0.00 11.17 -19.68
C GLU A 226 1.53 11.34 -19.70
N SER A 227 2.21 11.17 -18.55
CA SER A 227 3.65 11.43 -18.45
C SER A 227 4.54 10.28 -18.93
N THR A 228 3.99 9.06 -19.01
CA THR A 228 4.78 7.84 -19.32
C THR A 228 4.33 7.09 -20.56
N GLY A 229 3.12 7.36 -21.09
CA GLY A 229 2.52 6.70 -22.26
C GLY A 229 2.23 5.20 -22.09
N SER A 230 2.88 4.52 -21.13
CA SER A 230 2.86 3.07 -20.93
C SER A 230 2.69 2.68 -19.46
N GLY A 231 2.51 3.65 -18.56
CA GLY A 231 2.41 3.43 -17.11
C GLY A 231 3.75 3.10 -16.45
N PRO A 232 3.75 2.80 -15.13
CA PRO A 232 4.94 2.41 -14.39
C PRO A 232 5.48 1.05 -14.85
N VAL A 233 6.80 0.94 -15.00
CA VAL A 233 7.51 -0.32 -15.29
C VAL A 233 8.00 -0.92 -13.97
N VAL A 234 7.66 -2.19 -13.72
CA VAL A 234 8.26 -2.98 -12.62
C VAL A 234 9.69 -3.35 -13.02
N GLU A 235 10.66 -2.85 -12.26
CA GLU A 235 12.06 -2.86 -12.62
C GLU A 235 12.91 -3.48 -11.50
N HIS A 236 13.93 -4.24 -11.89
CA HIS A 236 14.87 -4.91 -10.99
C HIS A 236 16.11 -4.03 -10.77
N VAL A 237 16.23 -3.44 -9.58
CA VAL A 237 17.37 -2.56 -9.26
C VAL A 237 18.70 -3.25 -9.55
N LEU A 238 18.89 -4.44 -9.01
CA LEU A 238 19.95 -5.36 -9.43
C LEU A 238 19.40 -6.27 -10.53
N PRO A 239 19.97 -6.26 -11.74
CA PRO A 239 19.35 -6.87 -12.91
C PRO A 239 19.29 -8.40 -12.82
N TRP A 240 18.24 -8.99 -13.38
CA TRP A 240 18.03 -10.44 -13.46
C TRP A 240 19.21 -11.21 -14.06
N LYS A 241 19.97 -10.57 -14.96
CA LYS A 241 21.21 -11.09 -15.56
C LYS A 241 22.25 -11.58 -14.54
N LEU A 242 22.18 -11.12 -13.29
CA LEU A 242 23.00 -11.65 -12.20
C LEU A 242 22.78 -13.14 -11.98
N LEU A 243 21.56 -13.67 -12.19
CA LEU A 243 21.27 -15.11 -12.06
C LEU A 243 21.98 -15.96 -13.12
N THR A 244 22.40 -15.37 -14.24
CA THR A 244 23.23 -16.07 -15.25
C THR A 244 24.72 -15.96 -14.93
N ARG A 245 25.09 -15.49 -13.74
CA ARG A 245 26.46 -15.32 -13.24
C ARG A 245 26.58 -16.05 -11.90
N SER A 246 27.76 -16.02 -11.28
CA SER A 246 28.00 -16.60 -9.96
C SER A 246 27.39 -15.76 -8.82
N TRP A 247 26.09 -15.44 -8.93
CA TRP A 247 25.35 -14.70 -7.93
C TRP A 247 25.10 -15.55 -6.68
N ALA A 248 25.40 -14.98 -5.52
CA ALA A 248 25.24 -15.61 -4.22
C ALA A 248 24.50 -14.70 -3.22
N GLY A 249 23.87 -13.64 -3.72
CA GLY A 249 23.05 -12.74 -2.92
C GLY A 249 21.61 -13.22 -2.78
N PRO A 250 20.74 -12.40 -2.17
CA PRO A 250 19.31 -12.70 -2.09
C PRO A 250 18.67 -12.88 -3.47
N ASP A 251 17.53 -13.56 -3.52
CA ASP A 251 16.75 -13.73 -4.75
C ASP A 251 16.49 -12.37 -5.42
N VAL A 252 16.95 -12.20 -6.67
CA VAL A 252 16.82 -10.93 -7.39
C VAL A 252 15.40 -10.66 -7.85
N ASP A 253 14.55 -11.68 -8.00
CA ASP A 253 13.15 -11.52 -8.39
C ASP A 253 12.26 -11.12 -7.18
N ALA A 254 12.84 -11.03 -5.99
CA ALA A 254 12.10 -10.70 -4.79
C ALA A 254 11.85 -9.19 -4.61
N VAL A 255 10.77 -8.87 -3.87
CA VAL A 255 10.24 -7.50 -3.72
C VAL A 255 11.24 -6.49 -3.18
N TRP A 256 12.24 -6.92 -2.41
CA TRP A 256 13.32 -6.04 -1.92
C TRP A 256 14.09 -5.38 -3.07
N ASN A 257 14.12 -6.01 -4.24
CA ASN A 257 14.86 -5.56 -5.42
C ASN A 257 13.96 -4.93 -6.50
N LEU A 258 12.63 -4.96 -6.32
CA LEU A 258 11.66 -4.42 -7.28
C LEU A 258 11.31 -2.97 -6.98
N VAL A 259 11.34 -2.11 -8.00
CA VAL A 259 10.88 -0.71 -7.94
C VAL A 259 10.01 -0.37 -9.14
N LEU A 260 9.28 0.73 -9.06
CA LEU A 260 8.55 1.29 -10.20
C LEU A 260 9.38 2.40 -10.85
N SER A 261 9.56 2.32 -12.15
CA SER A 261 10.30 3.31 -12.92
C SER A 261 9.49 3.78 -14.13
N CYS A 262 9.83 4.98 -14.63
CA CYS A 262 9.35 5.39 -15.94
C CYS A 262 10.15 4.70 -17.03
N LYS A 263 9.51 4.44 -18.18
CA LYS A 263 10.14 3.80 -19.34
C LYS A 263 11.51 4.41 -19.75
N PRO A 264 11.69 5.74 -19.81
CA PRO A 264 13.00 6.31 -20.13
C PRO A 264 14.13 5.92 -19.16
N CYS A 265 13.84 5.86 -17.85
CA CYS A 265 14.84 5.44 -16.87
C CYS A 265 15.14 3.94 -16.97
N ASN A 266 14.11 3.12 -17.15
CA ASN A 266 14.27 1.69 -17.37
C ASN A 266 15.16 1.39 -18.59
N ASP A 267 14.85 2.04 -19.73
CA ASP A 267 15.57 1.87 -20.99
C ASP A 267 17.01 2.40 -20.92
N ALA A 268 17.26 3.42 -20.09
CA ALA A 268 18.60 3.94 -19.83
C ALA A 268 19.41 3.01 -18.90
N LYS A 269 18.80 2.48 -17.84
CA LYS A 269 19.47 1.59 -16.87
C LYS A 269 19.90 0.27 -17.50
N ARG A 270 18.97 -0.42 -18.18
CA ARG A 270 19.18 -1.76 -18.77
C ARG A 270 19.72 -2.76 -17.74
N ASP A 271 20.64 -3.64 -18.14
CA ASP A 271 21.32 -4.63 -17.31
C ASP A 271 22.40 -4.04 -16.37
N ARG A 272 22.30 -2.77 -15.97
CA ARG A 272 23.26 -2.12 -15.05
C ARG A 272 22.63 -1.93 -13.69
N ALA A 273 23.46 -1.96 -12.64
CA ALA A 273 23.06 -1.49 -11.32
C ALA A 273 23.09 0.06 -11.28
N PRO A 274 22.22 0.72 -10.49
CA PRO A 274 22.35 2.16 -10.26
C PRO A 274 23.63 2.48 -9.47
N HIS A 275 24.12 3.71 -9.55
CA HIS A 275 25.27 4.17 -8.77
C HIS A 275 25.03 4.01 -7.25
N GLU A 276 26.10 3.74 -6.48
CA GLU A 276 26.01 3.33 -5.07
C GLU A 276 25.30 4.36 -4.19
N THR A 277 25.43 5.65 -4.52
CA THR A 277 24.78 6.76 -3.80
C THR A 277 23.25 6.69 -3.87
N TRP A 278 22.69 5.99 -4.86
CA TRP A 278 21.24 5.78 -4.96
C TRP A 278 20.75 4.63 -4.06
N MET A 279 21.62 3.70 -3.67
CA MET A 279 21.22 2.51 -2.91
C MET A 279 20.63 2.83 -1.54
N THR A 280 20.99 3.96 -0.94
CA THR A 280 20.38 4.47 0.30
C THR A 280 18.87 4.66 0.16
N TRP A 281 18.39 5.07 -1.02
CA TRP A 281 16.95 5.20 -1.27
C TRP A 281 16.26 3.84 -1.26
N LEU A 282 16.87 2.83 -1.90
CA LEU A 282 16.35 1.46 -1.91
C LEU A 282 16.28 0.90 -0.49
N GLU A 283 17.33 1.11 0.30
CA GLU A 283 17.39 0.72 1.70
C GLU A 283 16.23 1.33 2.49
N GLN A 284 16.07 2.66 2.41
CA GLN A 284 15.00 3.35 3.11
C GLN A 284 13.62 2.84 2.68
N ARG A 285 13.37 2.70 1.37
CA ARG A 285 12.10 2.17 0.84
C ARG A 285 11.80 0.76 1.38
N ASN A 286 12.80 -0.10 1.46
CA ASN A 286 12.64 -1.45 1.99
C ASN A 286 12.34 -1.44 3.50
N ASN A 287 12.96 -0.52 4.26
CA ASN A 287 12.63 -0.31 5.67
C ASN A 287 11.19 0.21 5.83
N ASP A 288 10.75 1.16 5.00
CA ASP A 288 9.38 1.69 5.00
C ASP A 288 8.33 0.56 4.78
N LEU A 289 8.59 -0.34 3.82
CA LEU A 289 7.74 -1.52 3.58
C LEU A 289 7.61 -2.41 4.83
N ILE A 290 8.72 -2.66 5.53
CA ILE A 290 8.77 -3.46 6.77
C ILE A 290 8.00 -2.75 7.89
N GLU A 291 8.22 -1.45 8.09
CA GLU A 291 7.61 -0.66 9.16
C GLU A 291 6.11 -0.45 9.00
N SER A 292 5.60 -0.47 7.77
CA SER A 292 4.16 -0.41 7.50
C SER A 292 3.38 -1.64 8.00
N ARG A 293 4.02 -2.57 8.73
CA ARG A 293 3.41 -3.82 9.24
C ARG A 293 2.69 -4.56 8.12
N HIS A 294 3.38 -4.64 6.98
CA HIS A 294 2.93 -5.28 5.78
C HIS A 294 3.01 -6.81 5.90
N PRO A 295 2.19 -7.60 5.20
CA PRO A 295 2.47 -9.03 5.01
C PRO A 295 3.85 -9.33 4.41
N LEU A 296 4.37 -8.38 3.63
CA LEU A 296 5.73 -8.42 3.06
C LEU A 296 6.80 -8.17 4.13
N ARG A 297 6.45 -7.70 5.32
CA ARG A 297 7.41 -7.45 6.40
C ARG A 297 8.22 -8.71 6.69
N GLU A 298 7.54 -9.82 6.96
CA GLU A 298 8.20 -11.09 7.28
C GLU A 298 8.98 -11.62 6.07
N VAL A 299 8.45 -11.45 4.85
CA VAL A 299 9.13 -11.84 3.60
C VAL A 299 10.43 -11.06 3.41
N LEU A 300 10.37 -9.73 3.54
CA LEU A 300 11.52 -8.85 3.42
C LEU A 300 12.53 -9.09 4.55
N MET A 301 12.06 -9.30 5.79
CA MET A 301 12.92 -9.62 6.92
C MET A 301 13.63 -10.97 6.75
N ALA A 302 12.94 -11.98 6.22
CA ALA A 302 13.54 -13.28 5.91
C ALA A 302 14.57 -13.19 4.78
N GLN A 303 14.31 -12.37 3.76
CA GLN A 303 15.19 -12.22 2.60
C GLN A 303 16.40 -11.31 2.85
N THR A 304 16.23 -10.25 3.64
CA THR A 304 17.24 -9.19 3.78
C THR A 304 17.82 -9.08 5.18
N GLY A 305 17.09 -9.52 6.22
CA GLY A 305 17.53 -9.46 7.61
C GLY A 305 16.47 -8.94 8.59
N ALA A 306 16.49 -9.48 9.81
CA ALA A 306 15.52 -9.11 10.85
C ALA A 306 15.72 -7.67 11.39
N THR A 307 16.96 -7.19 11.47
CA THR A 307 17.30 -5.85 12.00
C THR A 307 17.75 -4.91 10.88
N VAL A 308 17.62 -3.61 11.09
CA VAL A 308 18.09 -2.57 10.14
C VAL A 308 19.56 -2.81 9.80
N THR A 309 20.41 -3.07 10.79
CA THR A 309 21.84 -3.34 10.61
C THR A 309 22.11 -4.55 9.72
N VAL A 310 21.39 -5.66 9.91
CA VAL A 310 21.55 -6.86 9.08
C VAL A 310 21.10 -6.56 7.64
N ARG A 311 19.99 -5.85 7.47
CA ARG A 311 19.49 -5.44 6.14
C ARG A 311 20.48 -4.55 5.40
N HIS A 312 21.03 -3.55 6.08
CA HIS A 312 22.08 -2.68 5.54
C HIS A 312 23.26 -3.51 5.03
N ALA A 313 23.78 -4.41 5.87
CA ALA A 313 24.92 -5.25 5.52
C ALA A 313 24.61 -6.20 4.35
N THR A 314 23.40 -6.77 4.32
CA THR A 314 22.94 -7.63 3.21
C THR A 314 22.85 -6.85 1.90
N LEU A 315 22.24 -5.66 1.91
CA LEU A 315 22.12 -4.82 0.72
C LEU A 315 23.50 -4.37 0.21
N LYS A 316 24.40 -3.97 1.12
CA LYS A 316 25.77 -3.57 0.78
C LYS A 316 26.53 -4.71 0.11
N ARG A 317 26.49 -5.92 0.68
CA ARG A 317 27.13 -7.11 0.08
C ARG A 317 26.53 -7.47 -1.28
N ALA A 318 25.21 -7.46 -1.38
CA ALA A 318 24.49 -7.73 -2.63
C ALA A 318 24.90 -6.74 -3.73
N TYR A 319 25.00 -5.45 -3.39
CA TYR A 319 25.44 -4.42 -4.32
C TYR A 319 26.91 -4.60 -4.74
N GLN A 320 27.82 -4.83 -3.78
CA GLN A 320 29.24 -5.09 -4.05
C GLN A 320 29.42 -6.25 -5.03
N GLN A 321 28.80 -7.39 -4.74
CA GLN A 321 28.85 -8.57 -5.60
C GLN A 321 28.24 -8.27 -6.99
N ALA A 322 27.12 -7.55 -7.05
CA ALA A 322 26.52 -7.18 -8.33
C ALA A 322 27.48 -6.33 -9.17
N THR A 323 28.17 -5.35 -8.58
CA THR A 323 29.12 -4.49 -9.30
C THR A 323 30.40 -5.21 -9.74
N GLU A 324 30.82 -6.27 -9.05
CA GLU A 324 31.92 -7.13 -9.49
C GLU A 324 31.52 -8.00 -10.69
N LEU A 325 30.25 -8.41 -10.75
CA LEU A 325 29.71 -9.25 -11.82
C LEU A 325 29.21 -8.46 -13.03
N LEU A 326 29.02 -7.15 -12.92
CA LEU A 326 28.49 -6.30 -13.99
C LEU A 326 29.59 -5.43 -14.60
N PRO A 327 29.56 -5.18 -15.93
CA PRO A 327 30.62 -4.45 -16.60
C PRO A 327 30.60 -2.94 -16.34
N ALA A 328 29.45 -2.40 -15.91
CA ALA A 328 29.27 -0.97 -15.69
C ALA A 328 28.10 -0.70 -14.75
N VAL A 329 28.15 0.46 -14.09
CA VAL A 329 27.04 1.05 -13.34
C VAL A 329 26.35 2.15 -14.15
N TRP A 330 25.14 2.51 -13.74
CA TRP A 330 24.37 3.60 -14.33
C TRP A 330 24.09 4.67 -13.28
N THR A 331 24.33 5.95 -13.61
CA THR A 331 23.99 7.06 -12.72
C THR A 331 22.55 7.51 -12.98
N PRO A 332 21.64 7.41 -12.00
CA PRO A 332 20.28 7.90 -12.14
C PRO A 332 20.25 9.42 -12.38
N PRO A 333 19.25 9.94 -13.13
CA PRO A 333 19.19 11.34 -13.52
C PRO A 333 18.90 12.33 -12.37
N THR A 334 18.36 11.87 -11.25
CA THR A 334 18.08 12.74 -10.10
C THR A 334 18.90 12.33 -8.89
N SER A 335 19.94 13.10 -8.59
CA SER A 335 20.64 13.08 -7.29
C SER A 335 20.03 14.14 -6.38
N MET A 336 18.82 13.92 -5.87
CA MET A 336 18.26 14.71 -4.75
C MET A 336 17.67 13.77 -3.69
N HIS A 337 18.52 12.87 -3.19
CA HIS A 337 18.33 12.25 -1.89
C HIS A 337 19.58 12.53 -1.04
N THR A 338 19.96 13.81 -0.96
CA THR A 338 20.85 14.26 0.10
C THR A 338 20.10 14.04 1.42
N ALA A 339 20.58 13.08 2.21
CA ALA A 339 20.23 13.00 3.62
C ALA A 339 20.49 14.38 4.23
N SER A 340 19.44 15.01 4.77
CA SER A 340 19.59 16.04 5.79
C SER A 340 19.51 15.35 7.14
#